data_AF-A0A2I0I0D7-F1
#
_entry.id   AF-A0A2I0I0D7-F1
#
_cell.length_a   1.000
_cell.length_b   1.000
_cell.length_c   1.000
_cell.angle_alpha   90.00
_cell.angle_beta   90.00
_cell.angle_gamma   90.00
#
_symmetry.space_group_name_H-M   'P 1'
#
loop_
_entity.id
_entity.type
_entity.pdbx_description
1 polymer ?
#
loop_
_entity_poly.entity_id
_entity_poly.type
_entity_poly.pdbx_seq_one_letter_code
_entity_poly.pdbx_strand_id
1 'polypeptide(L)'
;MLKLIAGSYLIVITGRECVGSYMGHPIFKATSLKILHCNHALKNSPAEQKKVETEFSELLNVAEHTPGLYFSYDTNLTLSSQRLHELGDESKLLPLWRQVTILVE
;
A
#
# COMPACT_ATOMS: atom_id res chain seq x y z
N MET A 1 7.02 1.37 3.95
CA MET A 1 7.92 2.53 4.17
C MET A 1 8.55 2.86 2.84
N LEU A 2 8.45 4.12 2.40
CA LEU A 2 9.05 4.58 1.15
C LEU A 2 10.33 5.34 1.48
N LYS A 3 11.43 5.01 0.81
CA LYS A 3 12.70 5.73 0.94
C LYS A 3 12.92 6.55 -0.33
N LEU A 4 13.08 7.85 -0.17
CA LEU A 4 13.48 8.75 -1.26
C LEU A 4 14.99 8.96 -1.22
N ILE A 5 15.48 10.12 -1.67
CA ILE A 5 16.90 10.41 -1.80
C ILE A 5 17.55 10.50 -0.42
N ALA A 6 16.96 11.30 0.47
CA ALA A 6 17.46 11.49 1.83
C ALA A 6 16.41 11.15 2.90
N GLY A 7 15.14 11.42 2.63
CA GLY A 7 14.04 11.18 3.55
C GLY A 7 13.51 9.74 3.51
N SER A 8 12.82 9.39 4.59
CA SER A 8 12.01 8.17 4.67
C SER A 8 10.59 8.60 5.03
N TYR A 9 9.62 8.04 4.33
CA TYR A 9 8.22 8.42 4.43
C TYR A 9 7.37 7.20 4.75
N LEU A 10 6.37 7.41 5.59
CA LEU A 10 5.33 6.44 5.87
C LEU A 10 4.04 6.91 5.20
N ILE A 11 3.43 6.03 4.41
CA ILE A 11 2.12 6.25 3.81
C ILE A 11 1.12 5.50 4.68
N VAL A 12 0.12 6.21 5.20
CA VAL A 12 -0.85 5.67 6.17
C VAL A 12 -2.26 5.88 5.66
N ILE A 13 -3.07 4.82 5.63
CA ILE A 13 -4.52 4.93 5.46
C ILE A 13 -5.10 5.47 6.76
N THR A 14 -5.66 6.66 6.72
CA THR A 14 -6.26 7.34 7.88
C THR A 14 -7.78 7.27 7.89
N GLY A 15 -8.38 6.87 6.77
CA GLY A 15 -9.81 6.75 6.60
C GLY A 15 -10.15 5.67 5.59
N ARG A 16 -11.24 4.96 5.85
CA ARG A 16 -11.78 3.91 4.98
C ARG A 16 -13.29 3.82 5.12
N GLU A 17 -13.94 3.34 4.08
CA GLU A 17 -15.36 3.00 4.07
C GLU A 17 -15.55 1.55 3.62
N CYS A 18 -16.52 0.84 4.19
CA CYS A 18 -16.91 -0.48 3.70
C CYS A 18 -17.80 -0.30 2.46
N VAL A 19 -17.38 -0.83 1.32
CA VAL A 19 -18.07 -0.66 0.02
C VAL A 19 -18.77 -1.93 -0.46
N GLY A 20 -18.66 -3.01 0.30
CA GLY A 20 -19.30 -4.28 -0.03
C GLY A 20 -18.64 -5.44 0.69
N SER A 21 -19.01 -6.65 0.27
CA SER A 21 -18.43 -7.89 0.78
C SER A 21 -18.31 -8.94 -0.31
N TYR A 22 -17.28 -9.77 -0.22
CA TYR A 22 -17.10 -10.94 -1.06
C TYR A 22 -17.03 -12.19 -0.19
N MET A 23 -17.97 -13.13 -0.37
CA MET A 23 -18.07 -14.36 0.43
C MET A 23 -18.10 -14.09 1.95
N GLY A 24 -18.77 -13.01 2.36
CA GLY A 24 -18.83 -12.59 3.76
C GLY A 24 -17.64 -11.77 4.26
N HIS A 25 -16.55 -11.65 3.48
CA HIS A 25 -15.41 -10.82 3.81
C HIS A 25 -15.63 -9.36 3.38
N PRO A 26 -15.55 -8.37 4.28
CA PRO A 26 -15.75 -6.97 3.95
C PRO A 26 -14.63 -6.44 3.05
N ILE A 27 -15.02 -5.61 2.08
CA ILE A 27 -14.12 -4.89 1.19
C ILE A 27 -14.19 -3.41 1.54
N PHE A 28 -13.03 -2.82 1.76
CA PHE A 28 -12.87 -1.42 2.13
C PHE A 28 -12.24 -0.63 1.01
N LYS A 29 -12.75 0.58 0.80
CA LYS A 29 -12.12 1.61 -0.02
C LYS A 29 -11.37 2.56 0.90
N ALA A 30 -10.10 2.84 0.62
CA ALA A 30 -9.38 3.89 1.32
C ALA A 30 -9.97 5.26 0.91
N THR A 31 -10.39 6.04 1.89
CA THR A 31 -10.99 7.38 1.66
C THR A 31 -10.04 8.51 1.99
N SER A 32 -9.06 8.27 2.85
CA SER A 32 -8.00 9.24 3.13
C SER A 32 -6.68 8.54 3.41
N LEU A 33 -5.62 9.08 2.82
CA LEU A 33 -4.23 8.74 3.08
C LEU A 33 -3.56 9.91 3.79
N LYS A 34 -2.40 9.67 4.41
CA LYS A 34 -1.47 10.71 4.85
C LYS A 34 -0.04 10.23 4.63
N ILE A 35 0.81 11.15 4.22
CA ILE A 35 2.25 10.90 4.08
C ILE A 35 2.99 11.58 5.23
N LEU A 36 3.68 10.78 6.04
CA LEU A 36 4.40 11.20 7.23
C LEU A 36 5.90 11.09 7.00
N HIS A 37 6.64 12.15 7.30
CA HIS A 37 8.10 12.12 7.25
C HIS A 37 8.68 11.46 8.51
N CYS A 38 9.58 10.49 8.34
CA CYS A 38 10.04 9.61 9.42
C CYS A 38 11.45 9.92 9.93
N ASN A 39 12.25 10.73 9.24
CA ASN A 39 13.63 10.99 9.66
C ASN A 39 13.97 12.49 9.61
N HIS A 40 15.12 12.88 10.15
CA HIS A 40 15.62 14.27 10.03
C HIS A 40 16.80 14.37 9.06
N ALA A 41 17.08 13.32 8.28
CA ALA A 41 18.23 13.24 7.39
C ALA A 41 18.23 14.38 6.35
N LEU A 42 17.04 14.85 5.97
CA LEU A 42 16.87 16.00 5.08
C LEU A 42 17.49 17.29 5.60
N LYS A 43 17.64 17.49 6.91
CA LYS A 43 18.20 18.74 7.45
C LYS A 43 19.66 18.94 7.04
N ASN A 44 20.43 17.84 7.00
CA ASN A 44 21.86 17.86 6.75
C ASN A 44 22.25 17.53 5.30
N SER A 45 21.27 17.33 4.41
CA SER A 45 21.55 17.01 3.00
C SER A 45 21.97 18.25 2.19
N PRO A 46 22.78 18.04 1.12
CA PRO A 46 23.12 19.08 0.15
C PRO A 46 21.87 19.75 -0.45
N ALA A 47 22.01 21.01 -0.86
CA ALA A 47 20.91 21.81 -1.41
C ALA A 47 20.24 21.15 -2.64
N GLU A 48 21.03 20.50 -3.49
CA GLU A 48 20.52 19.77 -4.65
C GLU A 48 19.62 18.60 -4.25
N GLN A 49 20.03 17.79 -3.26
CA GLN A 49 19.20 16.69 -2.75
C GLN A 49 17.91 17.20 -2.12
N LYS A 50 17.96 18.34 -1.40
CA LYS A 50 16.75 18.96 -0.83
C LYS A 50 15.76 19.39 -1.91
N LYS A 51 16.27 19.97 -3.01
CA LYS A 51 15.45 20.38 -4.15
C LYS A 51 14.73 19.17 -4.76
N VAL A 52 15.48 18.13 -5.12
CA VAL A 52 14.90 16.94 -5.75
C VAL A 52 13.95 16.20 -4.80
N GLU A 53 14.27 16.14 -3.50
CA GLU A 53 13.36 15.56 -2.52
C GLU A 53 12.03 16.33 -2.43
N THR A 54 12.09 17.67 -2.54
CA THR A 54 10.87 18.50 -2.55
C THR A 54 10.00 18.16 -3.75
N GLU A 55 10.61 18.03 -4.93
CA GLU A 55 9.92 17.62 -6.17
C GLU A 55 9.25 16.23 -6.01
N PHE A 56 9.95 15.25 -5.43
CA PHE A 56 9.34 13.94 -5.15
C PHE A 56 8.23 14.00 -4.11
N SER A 57 8.36 14.84 -3.08
CA SER A 57 7.34 15.00 -2.04
C SER A 57 6.05 15.60 -2.61
N GLU A 58 6.16 16.50 -3.59
CA GLU A 58 5.00 17.03 -4.33
C GLU A 58 4.30 15.93 -5.15
N LEU A 59 5.06 15.07 -5.83
CA LEU A 59 4.50 13.91 -6.54
C LEU A 59 3.79 12.93 -5.60
N LEU A 60 4.35 12.73 -4.41
CA LEU A 60 3.74 11.90 -3.38
C LEU A 60 2.41 12.48 -2.90
N ASN A 61 2.31 13.81 -2.76
CA ASN A 61 1.06 14.47 -2.41
C ASN A 61 -0.02 14.26 -3.50
N VAL A 62 0.35 14.24 -4.79
CA VAL A 62 -0.59 13.88 -5.87
C VAL A 62 -1.05 12.43 -5.74
N ALA A 63 -0.12 11.50 -5.48
CA ALA A 63 -0.43 10.09 -5.29
C ALA A 63 -1.37 9.86 -4.08
N GLU A 64 -1.22 10.63 -3.00
CA GLU A 64 -2.08 10.59 -1.81
C GLU A 64 -3.56 10.80 -2.13
N HIS A 65 -3.86 11.65 -3.12
CA HIS A 65 -5.23 12.00 -3.53
C HIS A 65 -5.77 11.10 -4.65
N THR A 66 -4.99 10.10 -5.09
CA THR A 66 -5.43 9.19 -6.15
C THR A 66 -6.49 8.23 -5.61
N PRO A 67 -7.73 8.26 -6.13
CA PRO A 67 -8.78 7.35 -5.69
C PRO A 67 -8.54 5.94 -6.22
N GLY A 68 -9.26 4.97 -5.67
CA GLY A 68 -9.32 3.60 -6.23
C GLY A 68 -8.45 2.57 -5.53
N LEU A 69 -7.94 2.87 -4.33
CA LEU A 69 -7.30 1.87 -3.48
C LEU A 69 -8.36 1.12 -2.66
N TYR A 70 -8.38 -0.20 -2.84
CA TYR A 70 -9.27 -1.12 -2.15
C TYR A 70 -8.46 -2.19 -1.43
N PHE A 71 -8.97 -2.65 -0.29
CA PHE A 71 -8.36 -3.72 0.48
C PHE A 71 -9.39 -4.48 1.31
N SER A 72 -9.01 -5.67 1.77
CA SER A 72 -9.72 -6.40 2.81
C SER A 72 -8.71 -6.87 3.86
N TYR A 73 -9.15 -7.03 5.10
CA TYR A 73 -8.33 -7.65 6.14
C TYR A 73 -8.42 -9.18 6.14
N ASP A 74 -9.45 -9.73 5.49
CA ASP A 74 -9.81 -11.13 5.62
C ASP A 74 -9.65 -11.92 4.31
N THR A 75 -9.48 -11.23 3.18
CA THR A 75 -9.29 -11.88 1.87
C THR A 75 -8.27 -11.15 0.99
N ASN A 76 -7.53 -11.91 0.18
CA ASN A 76 -6.55 -11.35 -0.73
C ASN A 76 -7.21 -10.85 -2.03
N LEU A 77 -7.44 -9.54 -2.12
CA LEU A 77 -8.02 -8.89 -3.30
C LEU A 77 -7.05 -8.76 -4.49
N THR A 78 -5.77 -9.08 -4.33
CA THR A 78 -4.79 -9.00 -5.44
C THR A 78 -4.86 -10.19 -6.40
N LEU A 79 -5.62 -11.22 -6.05
CA LEU A 79 -5.84 -12.41 -6.86
C LEU A 79 -7.29 -12.49 -7.32
N SER A 80 -7.51 -13.07 -8.50
CA SER A 80 -8.86 -13.40 -8.94
C SER A 80 -9.44 -14.54 -8.09
N SER A 81 -10.78 -14.64 -8.07
CA SER A 81 -11.47 -15.75 -7.40
C SER A 81 -11.00 -17.13 -7.88
N GLN A 82 -10.69 -17.27 -9.17
CA GLN A 82 -10.14 -18.50 -9.75
C GLN A 82 -8.77 -18.84 -9.16
N ARG A 83 -7.82 -17.88 -9.15
CA ARG A 83 -6.49 -18.09 -8.57
C ARG A 83 -6.54 -18.35 -7.06
N LEU A 84 -7.47 -17.70 -6.35
CA LEU A 84 -7.67 -17.94 -4.92
C LEU A 84 -8.17 -19.36 -4.64
N HIS A 85 -8.98 -19.91 -5.55
CA HIS A 85 -9.44 -21.30 -5.47
C HIS A 85 -8.29 -22.29 -5.74
N GLU A 86 -7.42 -21.99 -6.69
CA GLU A 86 -6.27 -22.81 -7.09
C GLU A 86 -5.13 -22.86 -6.04
N LEU A 87 -5.02 -21.86 -5.16
CA LEU A 87 -3.97 -21.76 -4.14
C LEU A 87 -3.91 -22.97 -3.18
N GLY A 88 -4.95 -23.80 -3.12
CA GLY A 88 -5.03 -24.95 -2.20
C GLY A 88 -5.25 -24.51 -0.75
N ASP A 89 -5.67 -25.44 0.11
CA ASP A 89 -6.06 -25.10 1.49
C ASP A 89 -4.88 -24.68 2.37
N GLU A 90 -3.69 -25.25 2.16
CA GLU A 90 -2.47 -24.89 2.89
C GLU A 90 -2.07 -23.43 2.68
N SER A 91 -2.19 -22.91 1.46
CA SER A 91 -1.89 -21.51 1.17
C SER A 91 -2.88 -20.56 1.84
N LYS A 92 -4.14 -20.98 2.06
CA LYS A 92 -5.14 -20.16 2.76
C LYS A 92 -4.79 -19.96 4.24
N LEU A 93 -3.98 -20.85 4.83
CA LEU A 93 -3.48 -20.71 6.21
C LEU A 93 -2.38 -19.66 6.33
N LEU A 94 -1.76 -19.25 5.22
CA LEU A 94 -0.75 -18.21 5.23
C LEU A 94 -1.40 -16.83 5.43
N PRO A 95 -0.70 -15.87 6.08
CA PRO A 95 -1.17 -14.50 6.14
C PRO A 95 -1.30 -13.92 4.73
N LEU A 96 -2.27 -13.02 4.50
CA LEU A 96 -2.64 -12.52 3.16
C LEU A 96 -1.46 -12.06 2.30
N TRP A 97 -0.46 -11.41 2.89
CA TRP A 97 0.74 -10.92 2.17
C TRP A 97 1.68 -12.04 1.68
N ARG A 98 1.50 -13.28 2.16
CA ARG A 98 2.20 -14.49 1.68
C ARG A 98 1.33 -15.35 0.76
N GLN A 99 0.05 -15.03 0.60
CA GLN A 99 -0.85 -15.72 -0.32
C GLN A 99 -0.59 -15.24 -1.75
N VAL A 100 0.58 -15.56 -2.28
CA VAL A 100 0.97 -15.22 -3.65
C VAL A 100 1.01 -16.48 -4.49
N THR A 101 0.63 -16.38 -5.75
CA THR A 101 0.87 -17.45 -6.72
C THR A 101 2.39 -17.59 -6.87
N ILE A 102 2.97 -18.66 -6.33
CA ILE A 102 4.27 -19.11 -6.84
C ILE A 102 3.97 -19.57 -8.26
N LEU A 103 4.45 -18.83 -9.26
CA LEU A 103 4.57 -19.38 -10.61
C LEU A 103 5.56 -20.53 -10.50
N VAL A 104 5.05 -21.75 -10.35
CA VAL A 104 5.84 -22.95 -10.62
C VAL A 104 5.73 -23.16 -12.12
N GLU A 105 6.63 -22.54 -12.86
CA GLU A 105 7.16 -23.01 -14.14
C GLU A 105 8.67 -22.73 -14.19
#